data_AF-A0AAW8LKS2-F1
#
_entry.id   AF-A0AAW8LKS2-F1
#
_cell.length_a   1.000
_cell.length_b   1.000
_cell.length_c   1.000
_cell.angle_alpha   90.00
_cell.angle_beta   90.00
_cell.angle_gamma   90.00
#
_symmetry.space_group_name_H-M   'P 1'
#
loop_
_entity.id
_entity.type
_entity.pdbx_description
1 polymer ?
#
loop_
_entity_poly.entity_id
_entity_poly.type
_entity_poly.pdbx_seq_one_letter_code
_entity_poly.pdbx_strand_id
1 'polypeptide(L)'
;MSWAIGFSKNQNRDVGYSVSAICDHPGCAVEIDRGLGYICCENINHNATCGAFYCAEHRENYVYGDEVEDMDEDELEALGIDPNESAVQDAIDDCEIVRCKHEPIEPGKESAAWLKHVLKDPSWEQWRQENPAQVTAYREALANKKGQVCFVKPVHEPEQQQQAIIIKPALAACLNEMNITLSK
;
A
#
# COMPACT_ATOMS: atom_id res chain seq x y z
N MET A 1 5.97 -4.68 23.10
CA MET A 1 4.63 -4.66 22.48
C MET A 1 4.81 -5.19 21.06
N SER A 2 4.21 -6.32 20.70
CA SER A 2 4.29 -6.85 19.33
C SER A 2 3.31 -6.09 18.43
N TRP A 3 3.76 -5.73 17.22
CA TRP A 3 2.91 -5.12 16.20
C TRP A 3 2.11 -6.21 15.49
N ALA A 4 1.05 -6.69 16.15
CA ALA A 4 0.28 -7.87 15.70
C ALA A 4 -0.51 -7.60 14.42
N ILE A 5 -1.31 -6.51 14.41
CA ILE A 5 -2.13 -6.09 13.26
C ILE A 5 -2.10 -4.56 13.18
N GLY A 6 -1.94 -4.03 11.97
CA GLY A 6 -2.03 -2.62 11.61
C GLY A 6 -2.57 -2.47 10.18
N PHE A 7 -2.74 -1.24 9.72
CA PHE A 7 -3.22 -0.94 8.37
C PHE A 7 -2.21 -0.07 7.62
N SER A 8 -1.80 -0.51 6.43
CA SER A 8 -0.92 0.27 5.55
C SER A 8 -1.77 1.11 4.61
N LYS A 9 -1.70 2.44 4.75
CA LYS A 9 -2.39 3.38 3.86
C LYS A 9 -1.82 3.36 2.44
N ASN A 10 -0.50 3.16 2.32
CA ASN A 10 0.18 3.14 1.02
C ASN A 10 -0.30 1.98 0.14
N GLN A 11 -0.59 0.83 0.78
CA GLN A 11 -0.98 -0.40 0.09
C GLN A 11 -2.46 -0.77 0.28
N ASN A 12 -3.21 0.04 1.04
CA ASN A 12 -4.62 -0.19 1.41
C ASN A 12 -4.94 -1.62 1.88
N ARG A 13 -4.11 -2.16 2.79
CA ARG A 13 -4.25 -3.53 3.30
C ARG A 13 -3.74 -3.71 4.73
N ASP A 14 -4.17 -4.79 5.35
CA ASP A 14 -3.72 -5.20 6.69
C ASP A 14 -2.25 -5.63 6.67
N VAL A 15 -1.51 -5.26 7.71
CA VAL A 15 -0.08 -5.56 7.93
C VAL A 15 0.16 -6.01 9.38
N GLY A 16 1.28 -6.68 9.65
CA GLY A 16 1.67 -7.13 10.99
C GLY A 16 1.95 -8.64 11.07
N TYR A 17 2.53 -9.06 12.19
CA TYR A 17 2.97 -10.44 12.42
C TYR A 17 1.83 -11.47 12.49
N SER A 18 0.59 -11.02 12.75
CA SER A 18 -0.58 -11.88 12.78
C SER A 18 -1.37 -11.88 11.46
N VAL A 19 -0.88 -11.15 10.45
CA VAL A 19 -1.53 -11.05 9.14
C VAL A 19 -0.85 -12.01 8.17
N SER A 20 -1.41 -13.22 8.04
CA SER A 20 -0.94 -14.20 7.05
C SER A 20 -1.04 -13.62 5.64
N ALA A 21 0.02 -13.73 4.87
CA ALA A 21 0.10 -13.18 3.52
C ALA A 21 0.83 -14.12 2.57
N ILE A 22 0.85 -13.74 1.31
CA ILE A 22 1.65 -14.39 0.28
C ILE A 22 2.71 -13.36 -0.13
N CYS A 23 3.91 -13.83 -0.44
CA CYS A 23 4.97 -12.97 -1.00
C CYS A 23 4.44 -12.14 -2.17
N ASP A 24 4.76 -10.84 -2.15
CA ASP A 24 4.27 -9.88 -3.14
C ASP A 24 4.96 -10.00 -4.50
N HIS A 25 6.06 -10.75 -4.58
CA HIS A 25 6.72 -11.02 -5.85
C HIS A 25 5.74 -11.71 -6.82
N PRO A 26 5.64 -11.23 -8.08
CA PRO A 26 4.72 -11.80 -9.05
C PRO A 26 5.01 -13.28 -9.29
N GLY A 27 3.96 -14.09 -9.33
CA GLY A 27 4.08 -15.54 -9.49
C GLY A 27 4.59 -16.30 -8.25
N CYS A 28 5.06 -15.63 -7.20
CA CYS A 28 5.42 -16.31 -5.95
C CYS A 28 4.17 -16.68 -5.14
N ALA A 29 4.15 -17.87 -4.55
CA ALA A 29 3.05 -18.37 -3.73
C ALA A 29 3.48 -18.77 -2.31
N VAL A 30 4.69 -18.37 -1.89
CA VAL A 30 5.22 -18.64 -0.55
C VAL A 30 4.41 -17.87 0.49
N GLU A 31 3.96 -18.59 1.52
CA GLU A 31 3.24 -18.03 2.65
C GLU A 31 4.22 -17.33 3.60
N ILE A 32 3.88 -16.11 3.99
CA ILE A 32 4.63 -15.25 4.89
C ILE A 32 3.65 -14.56 5.86
N ASP A 33 4.16 -13.71 6.74
CA ASP A 33 3.37 -12.66 7.38
C ASP A 33 3.76 -11.28 6.84
N ARG A 34 2.92 -10.27 7.06
CA ARG A 34 3.25 -8.87 6.72
C ARG A 34 3.93 -8.14 7.89
N GLY A 35 4.75 -8.86 8.65
CA GLY A 35 5.61 -8.30 9.69
C GLY A 35 6.91 -7.71 9.13
N LEU A 36 7.68 -7.07 10.00
CA LEU A 36 8.93 -6.40 9.62
C LEU A 36 10.00 -7.37 9.10
N GLY A 37 9.93 -8.66 9.46
CA GLY A 37 10.87 -9.66 8.96
C GLY A 37 10.80 -9.88 7.45
N TYR A 38 9.67 -9.54 6.82
CA TYR A 38 9.45 -9.70 5.38
C TYR A 38 9.39 -8.38 4.63
N ILE A 39 9.50 -7.22 5.31
CA ILE A 39 9.42 -5.92 4.64
C ILE A 39 10.69 -5.65 3.80
N CYS A 40 10.48 -5.01 2.65
CA CYS A 40 11.56 -4.45 1.83
C CYS A 40 12.36 -3.39 2.62
N CYS A 41 13.70 -3.45 2.50
CA CYS A 41 14.66 -2.54 3.14
C CYS A 41 14.62 -2.55 4.68
N GLU A 42 14.09 -3.62 5.29
CA GLU A 42 14.03 -3.87 6.74
C GLU A 42 13.27 -2.82 7.59
N ASN A 43 12.88 -1.70 7.00
CA ASN A 43 12.26 -0.56 7.67
C ASN A 43 11.28 0.14 6.73
N ILE A 44 10.06 0.36 7.23
CA ILE A 44 8.99 1.06 6.50
C ILE A 44 9.27 2.56 6.27
N ASN A 45 10.18 3.13 7.07
CA ASN A 45 10.59 4.52 6.95
C ASN A 45 11.88 4.68 6.15
N HIS A 46 12.40 3.61 5.55
CA HIS A 46 13.55 3.69 4.68
C HIS A 46 13.14 4.35 3.35
N ASN A 47 13.87 5.37 2.89
CA ASN A 47 13.50 6.11 1.68
C ASN A 47 13.46 5.22 0.43
N ALA A 48 14.32 4.20 0.38
CA ALA A 48 14.37 3.19 -0.68
C ALA A 48 13.26 2.11 -0.64
N THR A 49 12.37 2.10 0.37
CA THR A 49 11.39 1.01 0.51
C THR A 49 10.28 1.11 -0.53
N CYS A 50 9.94 -0.02 -1.17
CA CYS A 50 8.73 -0.12 -1.99
C CYS A 50 7.46 -0.39 -1.16
N GLY A 51 7.59 -0.62 0.16
CA GLY A 51 6.46 -0.89 1.06
C GLY A 51 5.79 -2.26 0.87
N ALA A 52 6.43 -3.17 0.14
CA ALA A 52 5.97 -4.54 -0.10
C ALA A 52 6.65 -5.56 0.84
N PHE A 53 6.11 -6.78 0.87
CA PHE A 53 6.57 -7.88 1.72
C PHE A 53 6.96 -9.10 0.87
N TYR A 54 8.19 -9.59 1.08
CA TYR A 54 8.80 -10.63 0.27
C TYR A 54 9.31 -11.78 1.13
N CYS A 55 9.26 -13.01 0.61
CA CYS A 55 9.95 -14.13 1.23
C CYS A 55 11.47 -13.94 1.16
N ALA A 56 12.24 -14.73 1.91
CA ALA A 56 13.70 -14.63 1.96
C ALA A 56 14.38 -14.64 0.57
N GLU A 57 13.86 -15.42 -0.37
CA GLU A 57 14.41 -15.52 -1.74
C GLU A 57 14.20 -14.25 -2.58
N HIS A 58 13.11 -13.52 -2.36
CA HIS A 58 12.76 -12.34 -3.15
C HIS A 58 13.04 -11.03 -2.42
N ARG A 59 13.45 -11.07 -1.15
CA ARG A 59 13.65 -9.88 -0.31
C ARG A 59 14.96 -9.17 -0.60
N GLU A 60 16.02 -9.90 -0.94
CA GLU A 60 17.36 -9.35 -1.15
C GLU A 60 17.56 -8.88 -2.60
N ASN A 61 16.73 -7.92 -3.03
CA ASN A 61 16.84 -7.33 -4.36
C ASN A 61 17.04 -5.80 -4.26
N TYR A 62 18.26 -5.42 -3.88
CA TYR A 62 18.67 -4.05 -3.59
C TYR A 62 19.77 -3.55 -4.55
N VAL A 63 19.92 -2.24 -4.62
CA VAL A 63 21.09 -1.53 -5.13
C VAL A 63 21.78 -0.95 -3.91
N TYR A 64 23.00 -1.37 -3.65
CA TYR A 64 23.84 -0.76 -2.63
C TYR A 64 24.61 0.43 -3.20
N GLY A 65 25.00 1.35 -2.32
CA GLY A 65 25.73 2.56 -2.72
C GLY A 65 27.05 2.26 -3.43
N ASP A 66 27.79 1.25 -2.99
CA ASP A 66 29.04 0.82 -3.64
C ASP A 66 28.84 0.27 -5.04
N GLU A 67 27.68 -0.34 -5.33
CA GLU A 67 27.34 -0.82 -6.67
C GLU A 67 27.05 0.33 -7.64
N VAL A 68 26.56 1.48 -7.16
CA VAL A 68 26.22 2.64 -8.01
C VAL A 68 27.44 3.20 -8.73
N GLU A 69 28.63 3.13 -8.11
CA GLU A 69 29.88 3.63 -8.71
C GLU A 69 30.31 2.81 -9.95
N ASP A 70 29.96 1.53 -9.99
CA ASP A 70 30.34 0.59 -11.04
C ASP A 70 29.30 0.48 -12.17
N MET A 71 28.13 1.11 -12.01
CA MET A 71 27.03 1.08 -12.97
C MET A 71 27.19 2.15 -14.06
N ASP A 72 26.79 1.81 -15.28
CA ASP A 72 26.78 2.79 -16.37
C ASP A 72 25.55 3.72 -16.31
N GLU A 73 25.60 4.81 -17.08
CA GLU A 73 24.53 5.82 -17.12
C GLU A 73 23.18 5.22 -17.55
N ASP A 74 23.19 4.23 -18.46
CA ASP A 74 21.98 3.57 -18.96
C ASP A 74 21.33 2.69 -17.86
N GLU A 75 22.12 1.99 -17.05
CA GLU A 75 21.64 1.18 -15.93
C GLU A 75 21.07 2.06 -14.80
N LEU A 76 21.73 3.19 -14.51
CA LEU A 76 21.23 4.17 -13.54
C LEU A 76 19.91 4.80 -14.00
N GLU A 77 19.80 5.17 -15.28
CA GLU A 77 18.56 5.69 -15.87
C GLU A 77 17.43 4.65 -15.79
N ALA A 78 17.72 3.38 -16.11
CA ALA A 78 16.73 2.29 -16.04
C ALA A 78 16.19 2.08 -14.62
N LEU A 79 17.02 2.33 -13.61
CA LEU A 79 16.63 2.28 -12.21
C LEU A 79 16.08 3.61 -11.69
N GLY A 80 16.11 4.67 -12.49
CA GLY A 80 15.69 6.02 -12.10
C GLY A 80 16.51 6.56 -10.92
N ILE A 81 17.80 6.29 -10.90
CA ILE A 81 18.75 6.82 -9.91
C ILE A 81 19.49 7.99 -10.56
N ASP A 82 19.41 9.18 -9.95
CA ASP A 82 20.28 10.30 -10.33
C ASP A 82 21.53 10.27 -9.43
N PRO A 83 22.73 9.97 -9.97
CA PRO A 83 23.94 9.87 -9.16
C PRO A 83 24.34 11.20 -8.51
N ASN A 84 23.79 12.33 -8.95
CA ASN A 84 24.06 13.64 -8.37
C ASN A 84 23.08 14.02 -7.24
N GLU A 85 22.08 13.19 -6.95
CA GLU A 85 21.17 13.44 -5.84
C GLU A 85 21.91 13.24 -4.50
N SER A 86 21.81 14.21 -3.60
CA SER A 86 22.56 14.18 -2.33
C SER A 86 22.27 12.93 -1.49
N ALA A 87 21.02 12.43 -1.53
CA ALA A 87 20.64 11.20 -0.82
C ALA A 87 21.31 9.94 -1.42
N VAL A 88 21.62 9.95 -2.71
CA VAL A 88 22.36 8.87 -3.37
C VAL A 88 23.83 8.95 -2.97
N GLN A 89 24.42 10.15 -2.98
CA GLN A 89 25.81 10.35 -2.54
C GLN A 89 26.03 9.95 -1.08
N ASP A 90 25.11 10.33 -0.18
CA ASP A 90 25.18 9.95 1.24
C ASP A 90 25.12 8.41 1.39
N ALA A 91 24.27 7.74 0.60
CA ALA A 91 24.16 6.28 0.62
C ALA A 91 25.36 5.58 -0.02
N ILE A 92 26.03 6.18 -1.02
CA ILE A 92 27.30 5.70 -1.57
C ILE A 92 28.38 5.69 -0.48
N ASP A 93 28.52 6.81 0.23
CA ASP A 93 29.57 6.98 1.25
C ASP A 93 29.42 5.99 2.42
N ASP A 94 28.17 5.67 2.81
CA ASP A 94 27.86 4.75 3.92
C ASP A 94 27.54 3.30 3.46
N CYS A 95 27.66 3.01 2.16
CA CYS A 95 27.28 1.72 1.55
C CYS A 95 25.84 1.27 1.90
N GLU A 96 24.92 2.23 2.01
CA GLU A 96 23.52 1.99 2.33
C GLU A 96 22.71 1.57 1.10
N ILE A 97 21.47 1.11 1.34
CA ILE A 97 20.55 0.75 0.25
C ILE A 97 20.08 2.03 -0.44
N VAL A 98 20.44 2.21 -1.71
CA VAL A 98 20.00 3.37 -2.50
C VAL A 98 18.57 3.16 -3.00
N ARG A 99 18.29 1.97 -3.54
CA ARG A 99 17.00 1.63 -4.16
C ARG A 99 16.75 0.13 -4.13
N CYS A 100 15.49 -0.30 -4.09
CA CYS A 100 15.17 -1.70 -4.34
C CYS A 100 14.83 -1.95 -5.83
N LYS A 101 15.21 -3.12 -6.37
CA LYS A 101 14.93 -3.54 -7.76
C LYS A 101 13.69 -4.44 -7.86
N HIS A 102 12.82 -4.44 -6.85
CA HIS A 102 11.63 -5.30 -6.85
C HIS A 102 10.66 -4.94 -7.98
N GLU A 103 10.08 -5.98 -8.58
CA GLU A 103 9.02 -5.81 -9.57
C GLU A 103 7.74 -5.22 -8.95
N PRO A 104 6.87 -4.56 -9.75
CA PRO A 104 5.59 -4.06 -9.27
C PRO A 104 4.74 -5.17 -8.64
N ILE A 105 4.20 -4.90 -7.46
CA ILE A 105 3.38 -5.86 -6.72
C ILE A 105 2.09 -6.21 -7.47
N GLU A 106 1.62 -7.44 -7.32
CA GLU A 106 0.30 -7.84 -7.83
C GLU A 106 -0.81 -7.26 -6.92
N PRO A 107 -1.66 -6.33 -7.41
CA PRO A 107 -2.63 -5.65 -6.57
C PRO A 107 -3.70 -6.63 -6.04
N GLY A 108 -4.05 -6.48 -4.77
CA GLY A 108 -5.11 -7.27 -4.12
C GLY A 108 -4.73 -8.71 -3.80
N LYS A 109 -3.44 -9.08 -3.90
CA LYS A 109 -2.95 -10.41 -3.54
C LYS A 109 -3.04 -10.63 -2.03
N GLU A 110 -3.86 -11.59 -1.63
CA GLU A 110 -4.16 -11.92 -0.23
C GLU A 110 -4.02 -13.43 0.03
N SER A 111 -3.72 -13.79 1.28
CA SER A 111 -3.72 -15.20 1.68
C SER A 111 -5.15 -15.70 1.95
N ALA A 112 -5.45 -16.91 1.50
CA ALA A 112 -6.72 -17.56 1.81
C ALA A 112 -6.89 -17.79 3.32
N ALA A 113 -5.79 -17.95 4.06
CA ALA A 113 -5.79 -18.07 5.52
C ALA A 113 -6.30 -16.77 6.16
N TRP A 114 -5.77 -15.62 5.75
CA TRP A 114 -6.19 -14.32 6.27
C TRP A 114 -7.65 -14.01 5.97
N LEU A 115 -8.09 -14.18 4.72
CA LEU A 115 -9.48 -13.92 4.37
C LEU A 115 -10.46 -14.79 5.18
N LYS A 116 -10.12 -16.06 5.44
CA LYS A 116 -10.94 -16.93 6.29
C LYS A 116 -10.95 -16.47 7.74
N HIS A 117 -9.82 -16.00 8.26
CA HIS A 117 -9.74 -15.47 9.62
C HIS A 117 -10.64 -14.25 9.76
N VAL A 118 -10.48 -13.24 8.91
CA VAL A 118 -11.31 -12.02 8.92
C VAL A 118 -12.80 -12.33 8.76
N LEU A 119 -13.17 -13.35 7.96
CA LEU A 119 -14.58 -13.71 7.75
C LEU A 119 -15.23 -14.49 8.90
N LYS A 120 -14.46 -15.17 9.76
CA LYS A 120 -14.98 -16.10 10.77
C LYS A 120 -14.70 -15.68 12.20
N ASP A 121 -13.60 -14.97 12.45
CA ASP A 121 -13.18 -14.66 13.80
C ASP A 121 -14.18 -13.68 14.45
N PRO A 122 -14.60 -13.91 15.71
CA PRO A 122 -15.52 -13.02 16.42
C PRO A 122 -15.00 -11.58 16.56
N SER A 123 -13.68 -11.39 16.68
CA SER A 123 -13.08 -10.05 16.82
C SER A 123 -13.32 -9.15 15.60
N TRP A 124 -13.61 -9.74 14.44
CA TRP A 124 -13.91 -9.03 13.19
C TRP A 124 -15.41 -8.86 12.93
N GLU A 125 -16.29 -9.22 13.87
CA GLU A 125 -17.74 -9.16 13.66
C GLU A 125 -18.24 -7.74 13.35
N GLN A 126 -17.85 -6.76 14.15
CA GLN A 126 -18.23 -5.36 13.92
C GLN A 126 -17.74 -4.87 12.55
N TRP A 127 -16.47 -5.13 12.21
CA TRP A 127 -15.92 -4.74 10.92
C TRP A 127 -16.70 -5.34 9.74
N ARG A 128 -17.12 -6.61 9.83
CA ARG A 128 -17.92 -7.26 8.78
C ARG A 128 -19.31 -6.61 8.61
N GLN A 129 -19.90 -6.12 9.69
CA GLN A 129 -21.18 -5.40 9.64
C GLN A 129 -21.01 -4.03 8.98
N GLU A 130 -19.91 -3.34 9.26
CA GLU A 130 -19.59 -2.02 8.71
C GLU A 130 -19.11 -2.08 7.25
N ASN A 131 -18.55 -3.22 6.80
CA ASN A 131 -17.92 -3.38 5.49
C ASN A 131 -18.53 -4.52 4.64
N PRO A 132 -19.85 -4.52 4.37
CA PRO A 132 -20.53 -5.64 3.70
C PRO A 132 -20.05 -5.88 2.27
N ALA A 133 -19.64 -4.83 1.56
CA ALA A 133 -19.10 -4.94 0.20
C ALA A 133 -17.73 -5.64 0.20
N GLN A 134 -16.85 -5.29 1.15
CA GLN A 134 -15.54 -5.95 1.31
C GLN A 134 -15.72 -7.42 1.72
N VAL A 135 -16.68 -7.73 2.61
CA VAL A 135 -17.03 -9.10 2.98
C VAL A 135 -17.47 -9.92 1.76
N THR A 136 -18.24 -9.32 0.86
CA THR A 136 -18.67 -9.97 -0.39
C THR A 136 -17.46 -10.24 -1.28
N ALA A 137 -16.57 -9.25 -1.46
CA ALA A 137 -15.33 -9.41 -2.23
C ALA A 137 -14.42 -10.50 -1.66
N TYR A 138 -14.29 -10.59 -0.33
CA TYR A 138 -13.50 -11.65 0.33
C TYR A 138 -14.10 -13.04 0.10
N ARG A 139 -15.43 -13.18 0.14
CA ARG A 139 -16.11 -14.44 -0.15
C ARG A 139 -15.93 -14.86 -1.61
N GLU A 140 -16.06 -13.93 -2.55
CA GLU A 140 -15.83 -14.17 -3.97
C GLU A 140 -14.37 -14.54 -4.26
N ALA A 141 -13.41 -13.85 -3.65
CA ALA A 141 -11.99 -14.14 -3.80
C ALA A 141 -11.65 -15.55 -3.27
N LEU A 142 -12.23 -15.96 -2.14
CA LEU A 142 -12.07 -17.32 -1.60
C LEU A 142 -12.71 -18.39 -2.49
N ALA A 143 -13.83 -18.10 -3.14
CA ALA A 143 -14.47 -19.02 -4.08
C ALA A 143 -13.64 -19.24 -5.35
N ASN A 144 -12.90 -18.21 -5.79
CA ASN A 144 -12.09 -18.20 -7.01
C ASN A 144 -10.59 -18.39 -6.77
N LYS A 145 -10.18 -18.79 -5.56
CA LYS A 145 -8.77 -18.87 -5.17
C LYS A 145 -7.96 -19.86 -6.02
N LYS A 146 -6.66 -19.58 -6.19
CA LYS A 146 -5.68 -20.49 -6.79
C LYS A 146 -4.74 -20.98 -5.69
N GLY A 147 -5.03 -22.15 -5.11
CA GLY A 147 -4.28 -22.67 -3.97
C GLY A 147 -4.51 -21.85 -2.69
N GLN A 148 -3.44 -21.22 -2.18
CA GLN A 148 -3.48 -20.28 -1.04
C GLN A 148 -3.62 -18.82 -1.46
N VAL A 149 -3.46 -18.51 -2.75
CA VAL A 149 -3.50 -17.14 -3.25
C VAL A 149 -4.93 -16.76 -3.60
N CYS A 150 -5.38 -15.63 -3.08
CA CYS A 150 -6.63 -14.97 -3.42
C CYS A 150 -6.33 -13.60 -4.02
N PHE A 151 -7.14 -13.16 -4.96
CA PHE A 151 -7.08 -11.79 -5.49
C PHE A 151 -8.37 -11.08 -5.12
N VAL A 152 -8.27 -10.11 -4.22
CA VAL A 152 -9.39 -9.29 -3.79
C VAL A 152 -9.39 -8.02 -4.62
N LYS A 153 -10.49 -7.75 -5.31
CA LYS A 153 -10.68 -6.45 -5.97
C LYS A 153 -10.82 -5.37 -4.90
N PRO A 154 -10.08 -4.26 -4.98
CA PRO A 154 -10.29 -3.15 -4.06
C PRO A 154 -11.73 -2.67 -4.22
N VAL A 155 -12.50 -2.79 -3.15
CA VAL A 155 -13.80 -2.12 -3.06
C VAL A 155 -13.45 -0.68 -2.75
N HIS A 156 -13.28 0.14 -3.78
CA HIS A 156 -13.04 1.57 -3.60
C HIS A 156 -14.06 2.08 -2.57
N GLU A 157 -13.56 2.71 -1.52
CA GLU A 157 -14.40 3.55 -0.68
C GLU A 157 -15.01 4.57 -1.64
N PRO A 158 -16.33 4.61 -1.82
CA PRO A 158 -16.91 5.61 -2.68
C PRO A 158 -16.43 6.95 -2.14
N GLU A 159 -16.08 7.84 -3.08
CA GLU A 159 -15.61 9.22 -2.96
C GLU A 159 -16.53 10.16 -2.10
N GLN A 160 -17.38 9.60 -1.24
CA GLN A 160 -18.47 10.23 -0.51
C GLN A 160 -18.07 10.84 0.85
N GLN A 161 -16.79 10.86 1.23
CA GLN A 161 -16.35 11.67 2.38
C GLN A 161 -15.50 12.90 2.00
N GLN A 162 -15.18 13.13 0.72
CA GLN A 162 -14.45 14.34 0.29
C GLN A 162 -15.29 15.38 -0.46
N GLN A 163 -16.55 15.09 -0.82
CA GLN A 163 -17.44 16.05 -1.50
C GLN A 163 -18.78 16.33 -0.80
N ALA A 164 -18.91 15.96 0.48
CA ALA A 164 -20.00 16.42 1.34
C ALA A 164 -19.62 17.63 2.20
N ILE A 165 -18.64 18.45 1.79
CA ILE A 165 -18.75 19.89 2.01
C ILE A 165 -19.71 20.39 0.92
N ILE A 166 -20.98 20.10 1.15
CA ILE A 166 -22.07 20.91 0.64
C ILE A 166 -21.73 22.32 1.09
N ILE A 167 -21.20 23.14 0.18
CA ILE A 167 -21.41 24.57 0.23
C ILE A 167 -22.93 24.70 0.26
N LYS A 168 -23.51 24.82 1.45
CA LYS A 168 -24.90 25.28 1.57
C LYS A 168 -24.93 26.60 0.80
N PRO A 169 -25.78 26.78 -0.21
CA PRO A 169 -26.00 28.09 -0.79
C PRO A 169 -26.84 28.90 0.21
N ALA A 170 -26.25 29.25 1.36
CA ALA A 170 -26.78 30.24 2.29
C ALA A 170 -26.37 31.68 1.89
N LEU A 171 -25.67 31.84 0.76
CA LEU A 171 -25.21 33.13 0.23
C LEU A 171 -25.93 33.55 -1.07
N ALA A 172 -27.03 32.91 -1.43
CA ALA A 172 -27.92 33.40 -2.50
C ALA A 172 -29.00 34.38 -1.97
N ALA A 173 -29.13 34.55 -0.64
CA ALA A 173 -30.11 35.44 -0.03
C ALA A 173 -29.61 36.90 0.15
N CYS A 174 -28.30 37.18 0.02
CA CYS A 174 -27.77 38.54 0.21
C CYS A 174 -27.63 39.38 -1.06
N LEU A 175 -27.79 38.82 -2.26
CA LEU A 175 -27.63 39.57 -3.52
C LEU A 175 -28.94 40.14 -4.09
N ASN A 176 -30.08 39.89 -3.45
CA ASN A 176 -31.38 40.39 -3.93
C ASN A 176 -31.88 41.66 -3.22
N GLU A 177 -31.12 42.21 -2.25
CA GLU A 177 -31.50 43.44 -1.53
C GLU A 177 -30.73 44.71 -1.98
N MET A 178 -29.73 44.61 -2.86
CA MET A 178 -28.93 45.77 -3.29
C MET A 178 -29.37 46.43 -4.61
N ASN A 179 -30.51 46.05 -5.20
CA ASN A 179 -30.94 46.59 -6.51
C ASN A 179 -32.27 47.37 -6.53
N ILE A 180 -32.81 47.80 -5.38
CA ILE A 180 -34.12 48.50 -5.32
C ILE A 180 -34.01 50.00 -4.92
N THR A 181 -32.83 50.63 -4.93
CA THR A 181 -32.74 52.06 -4.54
C THR A 181 -31.84 52.93 -5.42
N LEU A 182 -31.78 52.72 -6.74
CA LEU A 182 -31.16 53.71 -7.65
C LEU A 182 -31.82 53.71 -9.05
N SER A 183 -33.04 54.23 -9.16
CA SER A 183 -33.50 54.99 -10.35
C SER A 183 -34.85 55.66 -10.05
N LYS A 184 -34.77 56.89 -9.53
CA LYS A 184 -35.72 57.97 -9.78
C LYS A 184 -34.94 59.09 -10.46
#